data_AF-A0A285LSY4-F1
#
_entry.id   AF-A0A285LSY4-F1
#
_cell.length_a   1.000
_cell.length_b   1.000
_cell.length_c   1.000
_cell.angle_alpha   90.00
_cell.angle_beta   90.00
_cell.angle_gamma   90.00
#
_symmetry.space_group_name_H-M   'P 1'
#
loop_
_entity.id
_entity.type
_entity.pdbx_description
1 polymer ?
#
loop_
_entity_poly.entity_id
_entity_poly.type
_entity_poly.pdbx_seq_one_letter_code
_entity_poly.pdbx_strand_id
1 'polypeptide(L)'
;MGQTISGSVVVDQAGLATAANDLSRSATTIRNYIGNVTDNMFGTGRNGAESEAGRKYVEQGKRVHEAMERVSNWLAIWTTATEDTASAIGKVSIELANVDENNARKTNKAADDPSLNK
;
A
#
# COMPACT_ATOMS: atom_id res chain seq x y z
N MET A 1 44.83 -6.48 6.40
CA MET A 1 44.01 -5.86 7.47
C MET A 1 42.65 -5.55 6.86
N GLY A 2 41.67 -6.42 7.11
CA GLY A 2 40.34 -6.33 6.49
C GLY A 2 39.57 -5.15 7.04
N GLN A 3 39.11 -4.27 6.16
CA GLN A 3 38.19 -3.20 6.55
C GLN A 3 36.86 -3.84 6.96
N THR A 4 36.52 -3.68 8.23
CA THR A 4 35.17 -3.90 8.73
C THR A 4 34.24 -2.96 7.97
N ILE A 5 33.41 -3.49 7.07
CA ILE A 5 32.28 -2.73 6.52
C ILE A 5 31.26 -2.64 7.66
N SER A 6 31.39 -1.57 8.46
CA SER A 6 30.43 -1.20 9.48
C SER A 6 29.12 -0.81 8.80
N GLY A 7 28.04 -1.56 9.07
CA GLY A 7 26.67 -1.09 8.88
C GLY A 7 25.88 -1.67 7.70
N SER A 8 26.07 -2.93 7.29
CA SER A 8 25.11 -3.56 6.37
C SER A 8 23.77 -3.81 7.09
N VAL A 9 22.73 -3.03 6.76
CA VAL A 9 21.36 -3.38 7.11
C VAL A 9 20.98 -4.60 6.29
N VAL A 10 20.79 -5.74 6.94
CA VAL A 10 20.21 -6.93 6.31
C VAL A 10 18.70 -6.72 6.24
N VAL A 11 18.18 -6.57 5.03
CA VAL A 11 16.74 -6.40 4.79
C VAL A 11 16.15 -7.75 4.42
N ASP A 12 15.11 -8.18 5.14
CA ASP A 12 14.34 -9.37 4.79
C ASP A 12 13.47 -9.10 3.55
N GLN A 13 13.96 -9.52 2.38
CA GLN A 13 13.25 -9.36 1.11
C GLN A 13 11.92 -10.11 1.08
N ALA A 14 11.86 -11.30 1.68
CA ALA A 14 10.61 -12.08 1.74
C ALA A 14 9.58 -11.38 2.63
N GLY A 15 10.05 -10.81 3.75
CA GLY A 15 9.24 -9.96 4.63
C GLY A 15 8.70 -8.72 3.92
N LEU A 16 9.53 -8.01 3.13
CA LEU A 16 9.08 -6.85 2.35
C LEU A 16 8.05 -7.21 1.27
N ALA A 17 8.27 -8.32 0.54
CA ALA A 17 7.32 -8.80 -0.45
C ALA A 17 5.98 -9.17 0.20
N THR A 18 6.01 -9.81 1.38
CA THR A 18 4.82 -10.12 2.17
C THR A 18 4.10 -8.84 2.60
N ALA A 19 4.82 -7.86 3.13
CA ALA A 19 4.26 -6.58 3.55
C ALA A 19 3.60 -5.81 2.38
N ALA A 20 4.24 -5.78 1.21
CA ALA A 20 3.67 -5.16 0.01
C ALA A 20 2.37 -5.85 -0.44
N ASN A 21 2.33 -7.19 -0.38
CA ASN A 21 1.12 -7.95 -0.70
C ASN A 21 -0.01 -7.68 0.30
N ASP A 22 0.30 -7.63 1.60
CA ASP A 22 -0.71 -7.39 2.63
C ASP A 22 -1.26 -5.95 2.59
N LEU A 23 -0.42 -4.96 2.28
CA LEU A 23 -0.87 -3.60 1.99
C LEU A 23 -1.78 -3.55 0.77
N SER A 24 -1.42 -4.25 -0.31
CA SER A 24 -2.25 -4.30 -1.54
C SER A 24 -3.61 -4.96 -1.28
N ARG A 25 -3.65 -6.02 -0.47
CA ARG A 25 -4.90 -6.64 0.00
C ARG A 25 -5.71 -5.69 0.85
N SER A 26 -5.08 -4.98 1.77
CA SER A 26 -5.74 -3.98 2.63
C SER A 26 -6.37 -2.87 1.78
N ALA A 27 -5.66 -2.35 0.78
CA ALA A 27 -6.19 -1.38 -0.16
C ALA A 27 -7.43 -1.90 -0.92
N THR A 28 -7.39 -3.16 -1.35
CA THR A 28 -8.55 -3.82 -1.99
C THR A 28 -9.74 -3.91 -1.04
N THR A 29 -9.51 -4.30 0.21
CA THR A 29 -10.55 -4.34 1.24
C THR A 29 -11.16 -2.96 1.48
N ILE A 30 -10.34 -1.91 1.61
CA ILE A 30 -10.83 -0.54 1.78
C ILE A 30 -11.66 -0.10 0.57
N ARG A 31 -11.22 -0.41 -0.65
CA ARG A 31 -11.97 -0.13 -1.89
C ARG A 31 -13.36 -0.77 -1.88
N ASN A 32 -13.47 -2.00 -1.40
CA ASN A 32 -14.77 -2.66 -1.26
C ASN A 32 -15.67 -1.96 -0.23
N TYR A 33 -15.10 -1.46 0.87
CA TYR A 33 -15.84 -0.67 1.85
C TYR A 33 -16.29 0.69 1.30
N ILE A 34 -15.50 1.33 0.45
CA ILE A 34 -15.93 2.55 -0.25
C ILE A 34 -17.19 2.26 -1.05
N GLY A 35 -17.20 1.19 -1.85
CA GLY A 35 -18.38 0.75 -2.61
C GLY A 35 -19.60 0.56 -1.71
N ASN A 36 -19.44 -0.15 -0.58
CA ASN A 36 -20.53 -0.33 0.38
C ASN A 36 -21.08 0.99 0.93
N VAL A 37 -20.22 1.98 1.20
CA VAL A 37 -20.65 3.29 1.70
C VAL A 37 -21.36 4.10 0.60
N THR A 38 -20.82 4.10 -0.62
CA THR A 38 -21.41 4.82 -1.76
C THR A 38 -22.73 4.22 -2.23
N ASP A 39 -22.86 2.89 -2.17
CA ASP A 39 -24.07 2.18 -2.59
C ASP A 39 -25.22 2.30 -1.56
N ASN A 40 -24.88 2.62 -0.31
CA ASN A 40 -25.83 2.74 0.80
C ASN A 40 -25.85 4.15 1.40
N MET A 41 -25.63 5.17 0.59
CA MET A 41 -25.62 6.56 1.04
C MET A 41 -26.93 6.92 1.75
N PHE A 42 -26.81 7.55 2.92
CA PHE A 42 -27.99 7.93 3.68
C PHE A 42 -28.82 8.95 2.93
N GLY A 43 -30.12 8.71 2.90
CA GLY A 43 -31.07 9.64 2.31
C GLY A 43 -31.15 9.60 0.79
N THR A 44 -30.34 8.85 0.03
CA THR A 44 -30.61 8.71 -1.41
C THR A 44 -32.02 8.13 -1.61
N GLY A 45 -32.97 8.96 -2.06
CA GLY A 45 -34.35 8.56 -2.28
C GLY A 45 -34.45 7.40 -3.26
N ARG A 46 -35.64 6.80 -3.38
CA ARG A 46 -35.87 5.56 -4.18
C ARG A 46 -35.44 5.66 -5.66
N ASN A 47 -35.19 6.87 -6.16
CA ASN A 47 -34.86 7.18 -7.55
C ASN A 47 -33.54 7.98 -7.72
N GLY A 48 -32.66 8.03 -6.71
CA GLY A 48 -31.38 8.74 -6.80
C GLY A 48 -31.47 10.28 -6.87
N ALA A 49 -32.69 10.83 -6.78
CA ALA A 49 -32.94 12.26 -6.71
C ALA A 49 -33.39 12.64 -5.30
N GLU A 50 -32.62 13.56 -4.71
CA GLU A 50 -32.83 14.22 -3.42
C GLU A 50 -32.72 13.34 -2.17
N SER A 51 -32.09 13.91 -1.14
CA SER A 51 -31.95 13.29 0.16
C SER A 51 -33.34 13.17 0.80
N GLU A 52 -34.04 12.04 0.65
CA GLU A 52 -35.29 11.68 1.34
C GLU A 52 -35.10 11.46 2.85
N ALA A 53 -33.96 11.88 3.39
CA ALA A 53 -33.63 11.77 4.79
C ALA A 53 -34.64 12.55 5.65
N GLY A 54 -35.63 11.82 6.15
CA GLY A 54 -36.64 12.28 7.09
C GLY A 54 -37.30 13.59 6.68
N ARG A 55 -38.49 13.54 6.07
CA ARG A 55 -39.33 14.73 5.76
C ARG A 55 -39.52 15.72 6.93
N LYS A 56 -39.21 15.32 8.18
CA LYS A 56 -39.22 16.16 9.40
C LYS A 56 -37.83 16.56 9.94
N TYR A 57 -36.74 16.03 9.40
CA TYR A 57 -35.34 16.17 9.85
C TYR A 57 -34.36 16.32 8.68
N VAL A 58 -34.76 17.10 7.67
CA VAL A 58 -34.03 17.27 6.40
C VAL A 58 -32.59 17.75 6.63
N GLU A 59 -32.40 18.68 7.56
CA GLU A 59 -31.07 19.25 7.87
C GLU A 59 -30.14 18.21 8.52
N GLN A 60 -30.65 17.43 9.47
CA GLN A 60 -29.88 16.33 10.08
C GLN A 60 -29.54 15.28 9.03
N GLY A 61 -30.48 15.00 8.13
CA GLY A 61 -30.30 14.05 7.05
C GLY A 61 -29.22 14.44 6.06
N LYS A 62 -29.23 15.71 5.65
CA LYS A 62 -28.20 16.30 4.82
C LYS A 62 -26.82 16.20 5.47
N ARG A 63 -26.72 16.49 6.77
CA ARG A 63 -25.44 16.38 7.51
C ARG A 63 -24.92 14.94 7.56
N VAL A 64 -25.79 13.95 7.73
CA VAL A 64 -25.38 12.53 7.68
C VAL A 64 -24.89 12.17 6.29
N HIS A 65 -25.60 12.61 5.24
CA HIS A 65 -25.19 12.39 3.85
C HIS A 65 -23.81 12.99 3.56
N GLU A 66 -23.62 14.28 3.87
CA GLU A 66 -22.33 14.97 3.70
C GLU A 66 -21.21 14.31 4.50
N ALA A 67 -21.50 13.81 5.71
CA ALA A 67 -20.52 13.08 6.49
C ALA A 67 -20.14 11.75 5.83
N MET A 68 -21.09 11.02 5.23
CA MET A 68 -20.81 9.79 4.50
C MET A 68 -20.00 10.04 3.22
N GLU A 69 -20.30 11.10 2.46
CA GLU A 69 -19.48 11.52 1.31
C GLU A 69 -18.05 11.86 1.74
N ARG A 70 -17.91 12.55 2.88
CA ARG A 70 -16.59 12.87 3.43
C ARG A 70 -15.84 11.61 3.83
N VAL A 71 -16.51 10.63 4.44
CA VAL A 71 -15.91 9.33 4.78
C VAL A 71 -15.48 8.58 3.52
N SER A 72 -16.30 8.51 2.47
CA SER A 72 -15.92 7.84 1.22
C SER A 72 -14.69 8.49 0.58
N ASN A 73 -14.60 9.82 0.61
CA ASN A 73 -13.43 10.54 0.10
C ASN A 73 -12.15 10.24 0.90
N TRP A 74 -12.23 10.22 2.23
CA TRP A 74 -11.08 9.86 3.07
C TRP A 74 -10.62 8.42 2.84
N LEU A 75 -11.57 7.48 2.70
CA LEU A 75 -11.25 6.09 2.39
C LEU A 75 -10.58 5.95 1.01
N ALA A 76 -10.98 6.75 0.02
CA ALA A 76 -10.33 6.78 -1.29
C ALA A 76 -8.88 7.25 -1.19
N ILE A 77 -8.64 8.36 -0.47
CA ILE A 77 -7.28 8.88 -0.21
C ILE A 77 -6.41 7.83 0.48
N TRP A 78 -6.93 7.17 1.52
CA TRP A 78 -6.22 6.11 2.23
C TRP A 78 -5.92 4.89 1.36
N THR A 79 -6.84 4.53 0.47
CA THR A 79 -6.63 3.45 -0.50
C THR A 79 -5.43 3.79 -1.38
N THR A 80 -5.41 4.97 -1.99
CA THR A 80 -4.29 5.41 -2.85
C THR A 80 -2.98 5.44 -2.09
N ALA A 81 -2.94 6.03 -0.89
CA ALA A 81 -1.73 6.08 -0.09
C ALA A 81 -1.20 4.68 0.28
N THR A 82 -2.09 3.73 0.54
CA THR A 82 -1.73 2.34 0.84
C THR A 82 -1.15 1.64 -0.39
N GLU A 83 -1.73 1.87 -1.57
CA GLU A 83 -1.23 1.33 -2.85
C GLU A 83 0.14 1.91 -3.21
N ASP A 84 0.33 3.22 -3.05
CA ASP A 84 1.60 3.90 -3.28
C ASP A 84 2.69 3.35 -2.35
N THR A 85 2.35 3.12 -1.08
CA THR A 85 3.27 2.52 -0.10
C THR A 85 3.62 1.08 -0.49
N ALA A 86 2.64 0.27 -0.88
CA ALA A 86 2.87 -1.10 -1.36
C ALA A 86 3.78 -1.11 -2.60
N SER A 87 3.55 -0.20 -3.55
CA SER A 87 4.37 -0.05 -4.76
C SER A 87 5.80 0.34 -4.43
N ALA A 88 5.99 1.31 -3.53
CA ALA A 88 7.32 1.75 -3.09
C ALA A 88 8.09 0.60 -2.43
N ILE A 89 7.45 -0.16 -1.53
CA ILE A 89 8.06 -1.33 -0.89
C ILE A 89 8.41 -2.41 -1.93
N GLY A 90 7.50 -2.68 -2.87
CA GLY A 90 7.74 -3.64 -3.95
C GLY A 90 8.95 -3.27 -4.81
N LYS A 91 9.09 -1.99 -5.18
CA LYS A 91 10.25 -1.48 -5.94
C LYS A 91 11.55 -1.66 -5.16
N VAL A 92 11.58 -1.26 -3.89
CA VAL A 92 12.75 -1.43 -3.02
C VAL A 92 13.15 -2.90 -2.89
N SER A 93 12.17 -3.81 -2.77
CA SER A 93 12.43 -5.25 -2.70
C SER A 93 13.12 -5.77 -3.98
N ILE A 94 12.69 -5.31 -5.16
CA ILE A 94 13.30 -5.70 -6.45
C ILE A 94 14.72 -5.11 -6.58
N GLU A 95 14.91 -3.85 -6.22
CA GLU A 95 16.22 -3.19 -6.25
C GLU A 95 17.23 -3.91 -5.35
N LEU A 96 16.81 -4.29 -4.13
CA LEU A 96 17.65 -5.06 -3.22
C LEU A 96 18.01 -6.43 -3.79
N ALA A 97 17.07 -7.14 -4.42
CA ALA A 97 17.34 -8.44 -5.03
C ALA A 97 18.38 -8.32 -6.16
N ASN A 98 18.27 -7.28 -7.00
CA ASN A 98 19.23 -7.02 -8.06
C ASN A 98 20.62 -6.66 -7.53
N VAL A 99 20.70 -5.85 -6.46
CA VAL A 99 21.98 -5.50 -5.82
C VAL A 99 22.63 -6.73 -5.21
N ASP A 100 21.86 -7.56 -4.53
CA ASP A 100 22.37 -8.78 -3.88
C ASP A 100 22.86 -9.80 -4.92
N GLU A 101 22.11 -10.03 -6.00
CA GLU A 101 22.54 -10.90 -7.10
C GLU A 101 23.84 -10.39 -7.75
N ASN A 102 23.94 -9.08 -7.98
CA ASN A 102 25.15 -8.48 -8.55
C ASN A 102 26.36 -8.60 -7.62
N ASN A 103 26.16 -8.45 -6.31
CA ASN A 103 27.21 -8.62 -5.31
C ASN A 103 27.63 -10.09 -5.24
N ALA A 104 26.70 -11.04 -5.20
CA ALA A 104 26.99 -12.47 -5.22
C ALA A 104 27.81 -12.88 -6.47
N ARG A 105 27.42 -12.38 -7.65
CA ARG A 105 28.16 -12.60 -8.90
C ARG A 105 29.59 -12.06 -8.85
N LYS A 106 29.81 -10.88 -8.25
CA LYS A 106 31.16 -10.30 -8.09
C LYS A 106 32.00 -11.09 -7.10
N THR A 107 31.41 -11.51 -5.98
CA THR A 107 32.09 -12.32 -4.96
C THR A 107 32.49 -13.68 -5.51
N ASN A 108 31.60 -14.37 -6.25
CA ASN A 108 31.93 -15.65 -6.88
C ASN A 108 33.07 -15.50 -7.90
N LYS A 109 33.03 -14.46 -8.75
CA LYS A 109 34.13 -14.18 -9.69
C LYS A 109 35.46 -13.88 -8.99
N ALA A 110 35.44 -13.22 -7.85
CA ALA A 110 36.64 -12.96 -7.05
C ALA A 110 37.14 -14.23 -6.34
N ALA A 111 36.24 -15.10 -5.89
CA ALA A 111 36.59 -16.38 -5.27
C ALA A 111 37.20 -17.37 -6.29
N ASP A 112 36.74 -17.31 -7.54
CA ASP A 112 37.22 -18.17 -8.63
C ASP A 112 38.50 -17.63 -9.33
N ASP A 113 39.05 -16.48 -8.90
CA ASP A 113 40.28 -15.91 -9.46
C ASP A 113 41.54 -16.64 -8.91
N PRO A 114 42.29 -17.39 -9.74
CA PRO A 114 43.46 -18.15 -9.30
C PRO A 114 44.63 -17.26 -8.81
N SER A 115 44.60 -15.96 -9.10
CA SER A 115 45.67 -15.03 -8.71
C SER A 115 45.63 -14.63 -7.22
N LEU A 116 44.52 -14.89 -6.53
CA LEU A 116 44.32 -14.58 -5.11
C LEU A 116 44.70 -15.73 -4.16
N ASN A 117 45.10 -16.89 -4.69
CA ASN A 117 45.43 -18.10 -3.93
C ASN A 117 46.96 -18.37 -3.86
N LYS A 118 47.75 -17.30 -3.62
CA LYS A 118 49.21 -17.36 -3.43
C LYS A 118 49.63 -16.93 -2.05
#